data_AF-A0A3M5DPZ7-F1
#
_entry.id   AF-A0A3M5DPZ7-F1
#
_cell.length_a   1.000
_cell.length_b   1.000
_cell.length_c   1.000
_cell.angle_alpha   90.00
_cell.angle_beta   90.00
_cell.angle_gamma   90.00
#
_symmetry.space_group_name_H-M   'P 1'
#
loop_
_entity.id
_entity.type
_entity.pdbx_description
1 polymer ?
#
loop_
_entity_poly.entity_id
_entity_poly.type
_entity_poly.pdbx_seq_one_letter_code
_entity_poly.pdbx_strand_id
1 'polypeptide(L)' 'MALAPAAMFARQLASESIRRPFATEVSTGSYWLTRLQSRGETSAMLAFREWLLERAAVEARGR' A
#
# COMPACT_ATOMS: atom_id res chain seq x y z
N MET A 1 9.73 -19.41 5.77
CA MET A 1 10.11 -18.59 4.60
C MET A 1 8.82 -18.06 3.98
N ALA A 2 8.74 -16.77 3.67
CA ALA A 2 7.53 -16.12 3.17
C ALA A 2 7.85 -15.24 1.96
N LEU A 3 6.91 -15.14 1.02
CA LEU A 3 6.91 -14.19 -0.09
C LEU A 3 5.77 -13.21 0.14
N ALA A 4 6.10 -11.97 0.48
CA ALA A 4 5.12 -10.95 0.84
C ALA A 4 5.65 -9.54 0.48
N PRO A 5 4.76 -8.54 0.35
CA PRO A 5 5.17 -7.17 0.08
C PRO A 5 5.99 -6.57 1.23
N ALA A 6 7.27 -6.27 1.00
CA ALA A 6 8.18 -5.76 2.04
C ALA A 6 7.69 -4.44 2.66
N ALA A 7 7.02 -3.58 1.87
CA ALA A 7 6.46 -2.31 2.32
C ALA A 7 5.48 -2.47 3.51
N MET A 8 4.75 -3.60 3.59
CA MET A 8 3.85 -3.87 4.72
C MET A 8 4.56 -4.23 6.04
N PHE A 9 5.86 -4.56 5.97
CA PHE A 9 6.65 -5.01 7.11
C PHE A 9 7.84 -4.08 7.41
N ALA A 10 7.79 -2.83 6.93
CA ALA A 10 8.86 -1.84 7.11
C ALA A 10 9.26 -1.69 8.59
N ARG A 11 8.29 -1.71 9.52
CA ARG A 11 8.54 -1.62 10.96
C ARG A 11 9.34 -2.81 11.48
N GLN A 12 8.96 -4.03 11.12
CA GLN A 12 9.61 -5.27 11.57
C GLN A 12 11.00 -5.43 10.98
N LEU A 13 11.21 -4.94 9.76
CA LEU A 13 12.51 -4.86 9.10
C LEU A 13 13.41 -3.84 9.82
N ALA A 14 12.88 -2.65 10.13
CA ALA A 14 13.61 -1.62 10.86
C ALA A 14 13.96 -2.04 12.30
N SER A 15 13.12 -2.86 12.94
CA SER A 15 13.39 -3.41 14.28
C SER A 15 14.14 -4.75 14.26
N GLU A 16 14.63 -5.19 13.09
CA GLU A 16 15.35 -6.46 12.87
C GLU A 16 14.63 -7.75 13.35
N SER A 17 13.34 -7.66 13.66
CA SER A 17 12.54 -8.82 14.09
C SER A 17 12.30 -9.83 12.97
N ILE A 18 12.40 -9.37 11.72
CA ILE A 18 12.43 -10.21 10.52
C ILE A 18 13.58 -9.74 9.63
N ARG A 19 14.05 -10.62 8.73
CA ARG A 19 15.09 -10.29 7.76
C ARG A 19 14.62 -10.58 6.34
N ARG A 20 15.04 -9.73 5.40
CA ARG A 20 14.86 -9.92 3.97
C ARG A 20 16.20 -10.40 3.37
N PRO A 21 16.38 -11.71 3.16
CA PRO A 21 17.67 -12.26 2.77
C PRO A 21 18.09 -11.91 1.33
N PHE A 22 17.13 -11.56 0.46
CA PHE A 22 17.38 -11.26 -0.94
C PHE A 22 16.70 -9.96 -1.37
N ALA A 23 17.36 -9.20 -2.24
CA ALA A 23 16.83 -7.98 -2.83
C ALA A 23 15.91 -8.24 -4.04
N THR A 24 15.78 -9.48 -4.51
CA THR A 24 14.90 -9.83 -5.64
C THR A 24 13.42 -9.57 -5.31
N GLU A 25 12.68 -9.01 -6.27
CA GLU A 25 11.24 -8.72 -6.16
C GLU A 25 10.50 -9.17 -7.42
N VAL A 26 9.19 -9.38 -7.28
CA VAL A 26 8.29 -9.64 -8.39
C VAL A 26 7.00 -8.84 -8.19
N SER A 27 6.54 -8.16 -9.24
CA SER A 27 5.26 -7.44 -9.22
C SER A 27 4.13 -8.40 -9.52
N THR A 28 3.37 -8.78 -8.50
CA THR A 28 2.22 -9.71 -8.63
C THR A 28 0.87 -9.03 -8.39
N GLY A 29 0.84 -7.75 -8.05
CA GLY A 29 -0.42 -7.03 -7.81
C GLY A 29 -0.24 -5.61 -7.26
N SER A 30 -1.38 -4.99 -6.96
CA SER A 30 -1.51 -3.63 -6.45
C SER A 30 -2.60 -3.54 -5.40
N TYR A 31 -2.56 -2.50 -4.57
CA TYR A 31 -3.66 -2.14 -3.68
C TYR A 31 -4.64 -1.20 -4.39
N TRP A 32 -5.95 -1.38 -4.15
CA TRP A 32 -7.02 -0.62 -4.79
C TRP A 32 -7.99 -0.07 -3.74
N LEU A 33 -8.39 1.18 -3.91
CA LEU A 33 -9.57 1.72 -3.22
C LEU A 33 -10.80 1.35 -4.04
N THR A 34 -11.69 0.52 -3.49
CA THR A 34 -12.91 0.06 -4.19
C THR A 34 -14.16 0.68 -3.57
N ARG A 35 -15.20 0.85 -4.40
CA ARG A 35 -16.54 1.26 -3.97
C ARG A 35 -17.61 0.49 -4.73
N LEU A 36 -18.81 0.41 -4.17
CA LEU A 36 -19.96 -0.13 -4.88
C LEU A 36 -20.43 0.85 -5.95
N GLN A 37 -20.61 0.39 -7.19
CA GLN A 37 -21.00 1.24 -8.32
C GLN A 37 -22.37 1.92 -8.10
N SER A 38 -23.31 1.22 -7.48
CA SER A 38 -24.69 1.69 -7.25
C SER A 38 -24.81 2.77 -6.16
N ARG A 39 -23.76 3.03 -5.39
CA ARG A 39 -23.76 4.05 -4.32
C ARG A 39 -22.96 5.27 -4.77
N GLY A 40 -23.62 6.43 -4.74
CA GLY A 40 -22.97 7.71 -4.94
C GLY A 40 -21.95 7.99 -3.84
N GLU A 41 -20.84 8.66 -4.19
CA GLU A 41 -19.84 9.08 -3.22
C GLU A 41 -20.38 10.27 -2.41
N THR A 42 -20.29 10.19 -1.09
CA THR A 42 -20.57 11.33 -0.22
C THR A 42 -19.40 12.31 -0.26
N SER A 43 -19.62 13.55 0.19
CA SER A 43 -18.55 14.54 0.32
C SER A 43 -17.38 14.04 1.19
N ALA A 44 -17.68 13.32 2.28
CA ALA A 44 -16.65 12.72 3.14
C ALA A 44 -15.85 11.62 2.41
N MET A 45 -16.49 10.82 1.56
CA MET A 45 -15.81 9.80 0.75
C MET A 45 -14.88 10.43 -0.29
N LEU A 46 -15.31 11.53 -0.93
CA LEU A 46 -14.48 12.26 -1.88
C LEU A 46 -13.24 12.84 -1.19
N ALA A 47 -13.42 13.53 -0.06
CA ALA A 47 -12.32 14.08 0.71
C ALA A 47 -11.32 12.99 1.16
N PHE A 48 -11.83 11.84 1.62
CA PHE A 48 -10.98 10.70 1.98
C PHE A 48 -10.23 10.14 0.78
N ARG A 49 -10.90 9.97 -0.36
CA ARG A 49 -10.30 9.45 -1.58
C ARG A 49 -9.18 10.35 -2.08
N GLU A 50 -9.39 11.66 -2.12
CA GLU A 50 -8.38 12.63 -2.54
C GLU A 50 -7.15 12.57 -1.65
N TRP A 51 -7.35 12.65 -0.33
CA TRP A 51 -6.26 12.50 0.64
C TRP A 51 -5.51 11.17 0.47
N LEU A 52 -6.23 10.05 0.29
CA LEU A 52 -5.62 8.74 0.17
C LEU A 52 -4.79 8.62 -1.12
N LEU A 53 -5.28 9.17 -2.24
CA LEU A 53 -4.55 9.17 -3.50
C LEU A 53 -3.27 9.99 -3.43
N GLU A 54 -3.27 11.13 -2.72
CA GLU A 54 -2.05 11.88 -2.46
C GLU A 54 -1.04 11.08 -1.66
N ARG A 55 -1.48 10.43 -0.56
CA ARG A 55 -0.59 9.59 0.26
C ARG A 55 -0.05 8.41 -0.53
N ALA A 56 -0.89 7.74 -1.31
CA ALA A 56 -0.49 6.63 -2.17
C ALA A 56 0.50 7.07 -3.25
N ALA A 57 0.37 8.28 -3.79
CA ALA A 57 1.32 8.84 -4.75
C ALA A 57 2.69 9.14 -4.10
N VAL A 58 2.72 9.60 -2.85
CA VAL A 58 3.97 9.76 -2.08
C VAL A 58 4.63 8.39 -1.88
N GLU A 59 3.88 7.39 -1.45
CA GLU A 59 4.39 6.02 -1.24
C GLU A 59 4.91 5.40 -2.54
N ALA A 60 4.19 5.58 -3.65
CA ALA A 60 4.58 5.02 -4.94
C ALA A 60 5.88 5.62 -5.48
N ARG A 61 6.21 6.88 -5.13
CA ARG A 61 7.47 7.54 -5.51
C ARG A 61 8.66 7.11 -4.65
N GLY A 62 8.42 6.54 -3.47
CA GLY A 62 9.47 6.04 -2.57
C GLY A 62 9.89 4.59 -2.84
N ARG A 63 9.31 3.95 -3.86
CA ARG A 63 9.67 2.60 -4.32
C ARG A 63 10.75 2.62 -5.39
#